data_AF-K0SQR8-F1
#
_entry.id   AF-K0SQR8-F1
#
_cell.length_a   1.000
_cell.length_b   1.000
_cell.length_c   1.000
_cell.angle_alpha   90.00
_cell.angle_beta   90.00
_cell.angle_gamma   90.00
#
_symmetry.space_group_name_H-M   'P 1'
#
loop_
_entity.id
_entity.type
_entity.pdbx_description
1 polymer ?
#
loop_
_entity_poly.entity_id
_entity_poly.type
_entity_poly.pdbx_seq_one_letter_code
_entity_poly.pdbx_strand_id
1 'polypeptide(L)'
;LILSWGAELFEQGERVTKERKLTLCHCISARGNAEIANLMSSELGGRRCEIVSAPNNRDDLVGKTCVVEEYVKISDQYKVRMEFTNEELLLGVGNLKRRDRTPQDPGYYVECKNNRLIRRDFKSNEECQAFIASLGEGVGELSKVDPDAEAKAEQAAADLLAELGLEDMEGPSSKAPKKNDQPAASSKKKKGRGKKKGRR
;
A
#
# COMPACT_ATOMS: atom_id res chain seq x y z
N LEU A 1 4.94 9.49 0.45
CA LEU A 1 5.43 8.20 -0.07
C LEU A 1 5.07 7.13 0.95
N ILE A 2 4.32 6.09 0.59
CA ILE A 2 3.93 5.02 1.56
C ILE A 2 5.18 4.24 2.03
N LEU A 3 6.23 4.20 1.22
CA LEU A 3 7.51 3.59 1.57
C LEU A 3 8.18 4.25 2.81
N SER A 4 7.90 5.52 3.11
CA SER A 4 8.38 6.15 4.35
C SER A 4 7.68 5.64 5.61
N TRP A 5 6.52 4.99 5.44
CA TRP A 5 5.75 4.31 6.50
C TRP A 5 6.06 2.81 6.55
N GLY A 6 7.16 2.36 5.93
CA GLY A 6 7.59 0.97 6.00
C GLY A 6 6.81 0.02 5.10
N ALA A 7 6.04 0.53 4.14
CA ALA A 7 5.38 -0.33 3.16
C ALA A 7 6.38 -1.24 2.43
N GLU A 8 5.97 -2.49 2.27
CA GLU A 8 6.70 -3.52 1.53
C GLU A 8 5.96 -3.85 0.23
N LEU A 9 6.70 -4.37 -0.73
CA LEU A 9 6.14 -4.76 -2.03
C LEU A 9 5.61 -6.19 -1.93
N PHE A 10 4.34 -6.35 -2.27
CA PHE A 10 3.67 -7.64 -2.37
C PHE A 10 3.14 -7.84 -3.80
N GLU A 11 3.26 -9.07 -4.31
CA GLU A 11 2.72 -9.51 -5.57
C GLU A 11 1.98 -10.83 -5.33
N GLN A 12 0.71 -10.89 -5.71
CA GLN A 12 -0.14 -12.08 -5.49
C GLN A 12 -0.18 -12.57 -4.03
N GLY A 13 -0.12 -11.62 -3.08
CA GLY A 13 -0.15 -11.93 -1.63
C GLY A 13 1.20 -12.32 -1.04
N GLU A 14 2.25 -12.49 -1.86
CA GLU A 14 3.59 -12.82 -1.40
C GLU A 14 4.51 -11.60 -1.43
N ARG A 15 5.43 -11.52 -0.48
CA ARG A 15 6.45 -10.46 -0.49
C ARG A 15 7.37 -10.66 -1.69
N VAL A 16 7.57 -9.58 -2.44
CA VAL A 16 8.36 -9.59 -3.67
C VAL A 16 9.84 -9.90 -3.37
N THR A 17 10.40 -10.89 -4.07
CA THR A 17 11.84 -11.23 -3.98
C THR A 17 12.70 -10.20 -4.70
N LYS A 18 14.03 -10.21 -4.48
CA LYS A 18 14.96 -9.29 -5.17
C LYS A 18 14.87 -9.38 -6.69
N GLU A 19 14.74 -10.59 -7.23
CA GLU A 19 14.62 -10.84 -8.68
C GLU A 19 13.29 -10.33 -9.23
N ARG A 20 12.17 -10.69 -8.59
CA ARG A 20 10.84 -10.20 -8.99
C ARG A 20 10.74 -8.67 -8.90
N LYS A 21 11.40 -8.07 -7.90
CA LYS A 21 11.49 -6.61 -7.74
C LYS A 21 12.16 -5.96 -8.95
N LEU A 22 13.24 -6.54 -9.48
CA LEU A 22 13.90 -6.03 -10.68
C LEU A 22 12.99 -6.12 -11.90
N THR A 23 12.28 -7.24 -12.07
CA THR A 23 11.28 -7.40 -13.14
C THR A 23 10.18 -6.35 -13.02
N LEU A 24 9.66 -6.13 -11.82
CA LEU A 24 8.66 -5.11 -11.53
C LEU A 24 9.17 -3.71 -11.89
N CYS A 25 10.37 -3.34 -11.46
CA CYS A 25 11.01 -2.07 -11.81
C CYS A 25 11.15 -1.92 -13.33
N HIS A 26 11.55 -2.97 -14.05
CA HIS A 26 11.65 -2.95 -15.50
C HIS A 26 10.28 -2.71 -16.16
N CYS A 27 9.22 -3.36 -15.70
CA CYS A 27 7.86 -3.13 -16.18
C CYS A 27 7.38 -1.70 -15.90
N ILE A 28 7.64 -1.16 -14.70
CA ILE A 28 7.31 0.22 -14.32
C ILE A 28 8.03 1.21 -15.25
N SER A 29 9.32 0.98 -15.49
CA SER A 29 10.13 1.82 -16.39
C SER A 29 9.65 1.74 -17.84
N ALA A 30 9.31 0.55 -18.34
CA ALA A 30 8.79 0.35 -19.71
C ALA A 30 7.44 1.06 -19.94
N ARG A 31 6.68 1.29 -18.85
CA ARG A 31 5.45 2.10 -18.87
C ARG A 31 5.70 3.61 -18.73
N GLY A 32 6.96 4.06 -18.80
CA GLY A 32 7.35 5.47 -18.73
C GLY A 32 7.64 5.99 -17.32
N ASN A 33 7.55 5.15 -16.27
CA ASN A 33 7.75 5.58 -14.88
C ASN A 33 9.19 5.29 -14.40
N ALA A 34 10.18 5.75 -15.17
CA ALA A 34 11.59 5.44 -14.90
C ALA A 34 12.08 5.93 -13.53
N GLU A 35 11.64 7.12 -13.09
CA GLU A 35 12.00 7.68 -11.79
C GLU A 35 11.55 6.79 -10.63
N ILE A 36 10.29 6.34 -10.67
CA ILE A 36 9.72 5.43 -9.66
C ILE A 36 10.47 4.09 -9.68
N ALA A 37 10.73 3.55 -10.88
CA ALA A 37 11.48 2.32 -11.03
C ALA A 37 12.89 2.41 -10.43
N ASN A 38 13.60 3.51 -10.69
CA ASN A 38 14.93 3.78 -10.16
C ASN A 38 14.92 3.92 -8.65
N LEU A 39 13.97 4.70 -8.12
CA LEU A 39 13.78 4.87 -6.68
C LEU A 39 13.57 3.52 -6.00
N MET A 40 12.60 2.75 -6.50
CA MET A 40 12.26 1.45 -5.94
C MET A 40 13.38 0.43 -6.12
N SER A 41 14.27 0.55 -7.10
CA SER A 41 15.31 -0.46 -7.36
C SER A 41 16.27 -0.65 -6.18
N SER A 42 16.57 0.42 -5.46
CA SER A 42 17.45 0.41 -4.29
C SER A 42 16.74 -0.08 -3.02
N GLU A 43 17.50 -0.44 -1.99
CA GLU A 43 16.94 -0.92 -0.71
C GLU A 43 16.21 0.20 0.05
N LEU A 44 16.88 1.35 0.19
CA LEU A 44 16.39 2.49 0.97
C LEU A 44 15.59 3.51 0.15
N GLY A 45 15.50 3.34 -1.17
CA GLY A 45 14.82 4.31 -2.04
C GLY A 45 13.36 4.55 -1.69
N GLY A 46 13.00 5.82 -1.49
CA GLY A 46 11.67 6.26 -1.09
C GLY A 46 11.35 6.00 0.38
N ARG A 47 12.24 5.31 1.11
CA ARG A 47 12.07 5.01 2.53
C ARG A 47 12.62 6.15 3.38
N ARG A 48 12.09 6.19 4.60
CA ARG A 48 12.61 7.06 5.64
C ARG A 48 13.80 6.38 6.31
N CYS A 49 14.84 7.17 6.54
CA CYS A 49 16.09 6.73 7.13
C CYS A 49 16.49 7.68 8.25
N GLU A 50 17.31 7.15 9.14
CA GLU A 50 18.08 7.91 10.12
C GLU A 50 19.54 7.96 9.68
N ILE A 51 20.16 9.12 9.85
CA ILE A 51 21.59 9.31 9.61
C ILE A 51 22.34 8.78 10.83
N VAL A 52 23.08 7.68 10.65
CA VAL A 52 23.84 7.03 11.74
C VAL A 52 25.29 7.52 11.82
N SER A 53 25.82 8.06 10.72
CA SER A 53 27.14 8.66 10.67
C SER A 53 27.15 9.82 9.68
N ALA A 54 27.74 10.95 10.10
CA ALA A 54 27.81 12.14 9.28
C ALA A 54 29.09 12.16 8.42
N PRO A 55 29.00 12.53 7.13
CA PRO A 55 30.18 12.92 6.39
C PRO A 55 30.66 14.31 6.84
N ASN A 56 31.97 14.56 6.73
CA ASN A 56 32.57 15.90 6.79
C ASN A 56 32.29 16.71 8.09
N ASN A 57 32.39 16.08 9.26
CA ASN A 57 32.23 16.72 10.58
C ASN A 57 30.85 17.37 10.82
N ARG A 58 29.83 16.95 10.07
CA ARG A 58 28.44 17.39 10.29
C ARG A 58 27.75 16.55 11.36
N ASP A 59 28.35 16.48 12.54
CA ASP A 59 27.83 15.68 13.66
C ASP A 59 26.41 16.13 14.07
N ASP A 60 26.04 17.36 13.72
CA ASP A 60 24.69 17.90 13.84
C ASP A 60 23.61 17.08 13.09
N LEU A 61 23.99 16.29 12.10
CA LEU A 61 23.08 15.47 11.30
C LEU A 61 22.80 14.10 11.90
N VAL A 62 23.66 13.60 12.77
CA VAL A 62 23.52 12.26 13.33
C VAL A 62 22.25 12.18 14.17
N GLY A 63 21.46 11.13 13.96
CA GLY A 63 20.15 10.92 14.59
C GLY A 63 18.98 11.66 13.91
N LYS A 64 19.25 12.57 12.96
CA LYS A 64 18.20 13.22 12.18
C LYS A 64 17.62 12.28 11.12
N THR A 65 16.37 12.55 10.75
CA THR A 65 15.63 11.75 9.79
C THR A 65 15.56 12.40 8.42
N CYS A 66 15.62 11.56 7.39
CA CYS A 66 15.57 11.96 6.00
C CYS A 66 14.78 10.94 5.17
N VAL A 67 14.34 11.34 3.98
CA VAL A 67 13.71 10.46 3.00
C VAL A 67 14.64 10.34 1.80
N VAL A 68 14.89 9.12 1.35
CA VAL A 68 15.70 8.86 0.15
C VAL A 68 14.90 9.18 -1.09
N GLU A 69 15.46 10.01 -1.97
CA GLU A 69 14.86 10.41 -3.24
C GLU A 69 15.44 9.70 -4.44
N GLU A 70 16.72 9.37 -4.36
CA GLU A 70 17.44 8.78 -5.47
C GLU A 70 18.64 7.99 -4.95
N TYR A 71 19.01 6.95 -5.68
CA TYR A 71 20.25 6.23 -5.46
C TYR A 71 21.17 6.41 -6.67
N VAL A 72 22.30 7.05 -6.44
CA VAL A 72 23.33 7.34 -7.44
C VAL A 72 24.32 6.18 -7.47
N LYS A 73 24.09 5.24 -8.40
CA LYS A 73 24.89 4.01 -8.52
C LYS A 73 26.38 4.25 -8.75
N ILE A 74 26.74 5.34 -9.45
CA ILE A 74 28.12 5.65 -9.84
C ILE A 74 28.99 5.99 -8.61
N SER A 75 28.43 6.71 -7.65
CA SER A 75 29.12 7.13 -6.43
C SER A 75 28.77 6.31 -5.20
N ASP A 76 27.91 5.29 -5.35
CA ASP A 76 27.35 4.49 -4.25
C ASP A 76 26.77 5.34 -3.11
N GLN A 77 25.99 6.36 -3.50
CA GLN A 77 25.41 7.33 -2.57
C GLN A 77 23.91 7.48 -2.78
N TYR A 78 23.22 7.83 -1.72
CA TYR A 78 21.82 8.23 -1.73
C TYR A 78 21.71 9.74 -1.73
N LYS A 79 20.89 10.26 -2.64
CA LYS A 79 20.33 11.59 -2.50
C LYS A 79 19.17 11.52 -1.51
N VAL A 80 19.30 12.25 -0.42
CA VAL A 80 18.28 12.31 0.63
C VAL A 80 17.78 13.74 0.80
N ARG A 81 16.51 13.87 1.19
CA ARG A 81 15.91 15.12 1.63
C ARG A 81 15.60 15.05 3.12
N MET A 82 16.10 16.01 3.87
CA MET A 82 15.86 16.14 5.30
C MET A 82 14.39 16.47 5.57
N GLU A 83 13.78 15.85 6.58
CA GLU A 83 12.32 15.96 6.78
C GLU A 83 11.85 17.34 7.21
N PHE A 84 12.64 18.05 8.02
CA PHE A 84 12.24 19.31 8.63
C PHE A 84 12.92 20.54 8.02
N THR A 85 14.18 20.38 7.56
CA THR A 85 14.93 21.47 6.93
C THR A 85 14.76 21.51 5.43
N ASN A 86 14.22 20.45 4.81
CA ASN A 86 14.16 20.25 3.36
C ASN A 86 15.53 20.36 2.65
N GLU A 87 16.62 20.27 3.41
CA GLU A 87 17.97 20.24 2.88
C GLU A 87 18.20 18.94 2.09
N GLU A 88 18.84 19.03 0.93
CA GLU A 88 19.23 17.87 0.14
C GLU A 88 20.69 17.52 0.39
N LEU A 89 20.97 16.25 0.64
CA LEU A 89 22.31 15.74 0.96
C LEU A 89 22.64 14.49 0.15
N LEU A 90 23.92 14.29 -0.11
CA LEU A 90 24.47 13.05 -0.67
C LEU A 90 25.15 12.27 0.44
N LEU A 91 24.62 11.10 0.77
CA LEU A 91 25.10 10.26 1.87
C LEU A 91 25.46 8.87 1.34
N GLY A 92 26.61 8.33 1.77
CA GLY A 92 26.98 6.94 1.44
C GLY A 92 26.02 5.93 2.05
N VAL A 93 25.94 4.73 1.47
CA VAL A 93 25.07 3.65 1.95
C VAL A 93 25.28 3.34 3.44
N GLY A 94 26.54 3.36 3.91
CA GLY A 94 26.89 3.11 5.31
C GLY A 94 26.44 4.20 6.30
N ASN A 95 26.03 5.36 5.82
CA ASN A 95 25.62 6.49 6.67
C ASN A 95 24.13 6.45 7.03
N LEU A 96 23.36 5.55 6.42
CA LEU A 96 21.91 5.51 6.53
C LEU A 96 21.44 4.19 7.12
N LYS A 97 20.47 4.29 8.03
CA LYS A 97 19.72 3.15 8.54
C LYS A 97 18.23 3.37 8.30
N ARG A 98 17.53 2.33 7.84
CA ARG A 98 16.07 2.38 7.70
C ARG A 98 15.42 2.74 9.04
N ARG A 99 14.56 3.75 9.03
CA ARG A 99 13.72 4.16 10.17
C ARG A 99 12.37 4.59 9.63
N ASP A 100 11.42 3.67 9.64
CA ASP A 100 10.09 3.95 9.15
C ASP A 100 9.34 4.89 10.10
N ARG A 101 8.34 5.61 9.57
CA ARG A 101 7.43 6.41 10.39
C ARG A 101 6.60 5.50 11.28
N THR A 102 6.32 5.97 12.48
CA THR A 102 5.44 5.30 13.45
C THR A 102 4.38 6.29 13.93
N PRO A 103 3.28 5.85 14.56
CA PRO A 103 2.35 6.77 15.19
C PRO A 103 3.01 7.72 16.21
N GLN A 104 4.09 7.29 16.86
CA GLN A 104 4.88 8.10 17.78
C GLN A 104 5.87 9.02 17.06
N ASP A 105 6.25 8.72 15.83
CA ASP A 105 7.18 9.51 15.03
C ASP A 105 6.63 9.69 13.60
N PRO A 106 5.49 10.40 13.47
CA PRO A 106 4.77 10.49 12.22
C PRO A 106 5.36 11.58 11.32
N GLY A 107 6.04 12.59 11.88
CA GLY A 107 6.71 13.72 11.22
C GLY A 107 5.85 14.62 10.32
N TYR A 108 4.55 14.36 10.17
CA TYR A 108 3.54 15.23 9.57
C TYR A 108 2.16 14.78 10.04
N TYR A 109 1.14 15.63 9.85
CA TYR A 109 -0.25 15.33 10.15
C TYR A 109 -1.10 15.46 8.89
N VAL A 110 -2.08 14.58 8.70
CA VAL A 110 -3.02 14.66 7.58
C VAL A 110 -4.42 14.78 8.14
N GLU A 111 -5.11 15.87 7.78
CA GLU A 111 -6.49 16.15 8.15
C GLU A 111 -7.39 15.97 6.92
N CYS A 112 -8.57 15.38 7.11
CA CYS A 112 -9.61 15.39 6.07
C CYS A 112 -10.65 16.46 6.44
N LYS A 113 -10.75 17.53 5.66
CA LYS A 113 -11.72 18.60 5.85
C LYS A 113 -12.50 18.82 4.56
N ASN A 114 -13.82 18.74 4.61
CA ASN A 114 -14.71 18.91 3.44
C ASN A 114 -14.29 18.02 2.25
N ASN A 115 -14.07 16.72 2.50
CA ASN A 115 -13.58 15.75 1.52
C ASN A 115 -12.22 16.08 0.89
N ARG A 116 -11.46 17.01 1.47
CA ARG A 116 -10.11 17.37 1.05
C ARG A 116 -9.09 16.92 2.08
N LEU A 117 -8.07 16.21 1.62
CA LEU A 117 -6.89 15.87 2.42
C LEU A 117 -5.95 17.08 2.48
N ILE A 118 -5.67 17.54 3.69
CA ILE A 118 -4.74 18.64 3.98
C ILE A 118 -3.57 18.03 4.75
N ARG A 119 -2.37 18.16 4.19
CA ARG A 119 -1.13 17.79 4.89
C ARG A 119 -0.62 19.02 5.65
N ARG A 120 -0.32 18.83 6.94
CA ARG A 120 0.34 19.79 7.81
C ARG A 120 1.75 19.31 8.10
N ASP A 121 2.72 20.11 7.67
CA ASP A 121 4.13 19.92 7.98
C ASP A 121 4.52 20.71 9.24
N PHE A 122 5.58 20.28 9.90
CA PHE A 122 6.08 20.85 11.16
C PHE A 122 7.56 21.18 11.03
N LYS A 123 8.08 22.02 11.94
CA LYS A 123 9.52 22.34 11.99
C LYS A 123 10.32 21.27 12.74
N SER A 124 9.66 20.44 13.54
CA SER A 124 10.30 19.31 14.21
C SER A 124 9.28 18.21 14.51
N ASN A 125 9.77 17.01 14.84
CA ASN A 125 8.89 15.91 15.22
C ASN A 125 8.20 16.18 16.56
N GLU A 126 8.88 16.87 17.48
CA GLU A 126 8.34 17.27 18.78
C GLU A 126 7.16 18.21 18.61
N GLU A 127 7.22 19.15 17.65
CA GLU A 127 6.09 20.02 17.33
C GLU A 127 4.91 19.22 16.75
N CYS A 128 5.20 18.24 15.88
CA CYS A 128 4.18 17.33 15.35
C CYS A 128 3.49 16.52 16.46
N GLN A 129 4.28 15.95 17.37
CA GLN A 129 3.78 15.21 18.54
C GLN A 129 2.97 16.10 19.47
N ALA A 130 3.44 17.32 19.77
CA ALA A 130 2.72 18.28 20.61
C ALA A 130 1.37 18.68 19.99
N PHE A 131 1.33 18.86 18.67
CA PHE A 131 0.09 19.10 17.94
C PHE A 131 -0.88 17.91 18.01
N ILE A 132 -0.37 16.68 17.83
CA ILE A 132 -1.22 15.48 17.96
C ILE A 132 -1.72 15.32 19.40
N ALA A 133 -0.88 15.60 20.39
CA ALA A 133 -1.26 15.57 21.80
C ALA A 133 -2.32 16.62 22.15
N SER A 134 -2.23 17.83 21.58
CA SER A 134 -3.23 18.88 21.79
C SER A 134 -4.57 18.56 21.13
N LEU A 135 -4.56 17.79 20.03
CA LEU A 135 -5.79 17.20 19.51
C LEU A 135 -6.38 16.22 20.53
N GLY A 136 -5.58 15.42 21.23
CA GLY A 136 -6.04 14.50 22.28
C GLY A 136 -6.82 15.17 23.43
N GLU A 137 -6.53 16.43 23.76
CA GLU A 137 -7.29 17.19 24.77
C GLU A 137 -8.67 17.67 24.27
N GLY A 138 -8.87 17.76 22.95
CA GLY A 138 -10.18 18.02 22.31
C GLY A 138 -10.82 16.79 21.65
N VAL A 139 -10.10 15.67 21.58
CA VAL A 139 -10.48 14.39 20.97
C VAL A 139 -10.57 13.31 22.06
N GLY A 140 -10.87 13.72 23.30
CA GLY A 140 -11.61 12.88 24.25
C GLY A 140 -13.05 12.58 23.78
N GLU A 141 -13.43 13.12 22.61
CA GLU A 141 -14.68 12.91 21.91
C GLU A 141 -14.42 12.36 20.48
N LEU A 142 -13.44 11.47 20.32
CA LEU A 142 -13.52 10.45 19.28
C LEU A 142 -14.69 9.57 19.68
N SER A 143 -15.88 10.01 19.25
CA SER A 143 -17.22 9.44 19.44
C SER A 143 -17.23 8.21 20.33
N LYS A 144 -17.86 8.33 21.50
CA LYS A 144 -18.69 7.21 21.98
C LYS A 144 -19.58 6.84 20.78
N VAL A 145 -19.16 5.85 19.99
CA VAL A 145 -20.09 5.15 19.11
C VAL A 145 -21.15 4.71 20.08
N ASP A 146 -22.34 5.31 19.98
CA ASP A 146 -23.49 4.84 20.71
C ASP A 146 -23.51 3.32 20.46
N PRO A 147 -23.34 2.45 21.47
CA PRO A 147 -23.30 1.01 21.24
C PRO A 147 -24.59 0.53 20.57
N ASP A 148 -25.66 1.34 20.64
CA ASP A 148 -26.93 1.08 19.98
C ASP A 148 -27.01 1.65 18.55
N ALA A 149 -26.01 2.41 18.06
CA ALA A 149 -26.02 2.97 16.71
C ALA A 149 -25.97 1.89 15.63
N GLU A 150 -25.18 0.84 15.86
CA GLU A 150 -25.11 -0.32 14.96
C GLU A 150 -26.45 -1.06 14.93
N ALA A 151 -27.02 -1.35 16.10
CA ALA A 151 -28.33 -1.99 16.21
C ALA A 151 -29.46 -1.15 15.61
N LYS A 152 -29.44 0.18 15.78
CA LYS A 152 -30.42 1.10 15.17
C LYS A 152 -30.29 1.16 13.65
N ALA A 153 -29.08 1.15 13.13
CA ALA A 153 -28.84 1.11 11.69
C ALA A 153 -29.30 -0.22 11.08
N GLU A 154 -29.06 -1.33 11.76
CA GLU A 154 -29.51 -2.66 11.35
C GLU A 154 -31.04 -2.77 11.39
N GLN A 155 -31.68 -2.30 12.46
CA GLN A 155 -33.15 -2.25 12.55
C GLN A 155 -33.76 -1.37 11.44
N ALA A 156 -33.19 -0.18 11.20
CA ALA A 156 -33.68 0.70 10.14
C ALA A 156 -33.51 0.08 8.74
N ALA A 157 -32.45 -0.70 8.51
CA ALA A 157 -32.27 -1.44 7.26
C ALA A 157 -33.29 -2.57 7.12
N ALA A 158 -33.59 -3.30 8.20
CA ALA A 158 -34.61 -4.35 8.22
C ALA A 158 -36.01 -3.76 7.95
N ASP A 159 -36.37 -2.65 8.59
CA ASP A 159 -37.65 -1.97 8.38
C ASP A 159 -37.83 -1.50 6.93
N LEU A 160 -36.77 -0.98 6.30
CA LEU A 160 -36.80 -0.60 4.88
C LEU A 160 -36.92 -1.82 3.95
N LEU A 161 -36.27 -2.93 4.28
CA LEU A 161 -36.40 -4.18 3.51
C LEU A 161 -37.81 -4.77 3.61
N ALA A 162 -38.43 -4.67 4.79
CA ALA A 162 -39.81 -5.07 5.02
C ALA A 162 -40.80 -4.17 4.27
N GLU A 163 -40.61 -2.85 4.27
CA GLU A 163 -41.42 -1.91 3.50
C GLU A 163 -41.33 -2.15 1.99
N LEU A 164 -40.15 -2.51 1.50
CA LEU A 164 -39.92 -2.86 0.09
C LEU A 164 -40.37 -4.29 -0.28
N GLY A 165 -40.84 -5.09 0.69
CA GLY A 165 -41.27 -6.47 0.47
C GLY A 165 -40.15 -7.41 0.02
N LEU A 166 -38.90 -7.11 0.38
CA LEU A 166 -37.69 -7.85 -0.01
C LEU A 166 -37.20 -8.82 1.09
N GLU A 167 -38.02 -9.05 2.12
CA GLU A 167 -37.68 -9.83 3.30
C GLU A 167 -37.48 -11.34 3.00
N ASP A 168 -37.93 -11.83 1.85
CA ASP A 168 -38.02 -13.27 1.54
C ASP A 168 -37.38 -13.68 0.19
N MET A 169 -36.11 -13.30 -0.02
CA MET A 169 -35.28 -13.87 -1.10
C MET A 169 -34.18 -14.78 -0.51
N GLU A 170 -34.57 -15.73 0.33
CA GLU A 170 -33.77 -16.94 0.53
C GLU A 170 -33.73 -17.71 -0.79
N GLY A 171 -32.68 -17.49 -1.59
CA GLY A 171 -32.41 -18.33 -2.74
C GLY A 171 -32.13 -19.77 -2.28
N PRO A 172 -32.96 -20.77 -2.62
CA PRO A 172 -32.69 -22.13 -2.20
C PRO A 172 -31.54 -22.70 -3.04
N SER A 173 -30.43 -22.85 -2.35
CA SER A 173 -29.41 -23.85 -2.66
C SER A 173 -30.06 -25.24 -2.77
N SER A 174 -29.72 -25.90 -3.88
CA SER A 174 -29.54 -27.36 -4.01
C SER A 174 -30.69 -28.23 -4.55
N LYS A 175 -30.25 -29.13 -5.45
CA LYS A 175 -30.71 -30.51 -5.73
C LYS A 175 -31.71 -30.72 -6.88
N ALA A 176 -31.19 -31.46 -7.86
CA ALA A 176 -31.85 -32.09 -8.99
C ALA A 176 -33.04 -32.98 -8.61
N PRO A 177 -33.93 -33.26 -9.58
CA PRO A 177 -34.66 -34.53 -9.65
C PRO A 177 -34.25 -35.36 -10.88
N LYS A 178 -33.70 -36.55 -10.59
CA LYS A 178 -33.88 -37.78 -11.39
C LYS A 178 -35.39 -38.10 -11.37
N LYS A 179 -36.09 -38.64 -12.37
CA LYS A 179 -35.84 -39.67 -13.38
C LYS A 179 -37.12 -39.71 -14.26
N ASN A 180 -37.02 -40.02 -15.54
CA ASN A 180 -37.95 -40.95 -16.20
C ASN A 180 -37.37 -41.48 -17.52
N ASP A 181 -37.04 -42.76 -17.46
CA ASP A 181 -37.19 -43.86 -18.42
C ASP A 181 -36.68 -43.77 -19.90
N GLN A 182 -35.86 -44.79 -20.16
CA GLN A 182 -35.19 -45.30 -21.36
C GLN A 182 -36.13 -45.67 -22.56
N PRO A 183 -35.64 -46.04 -23.79
CA PRO A 183 -34.41 -46.78 -24.07
C PRO A 183 -33.59 -46.44 -25.32
N ALA A 184 -32.47 -47.16 -25.40
CA ALA A 184 -31.36 -47.09 -26.34
C ALA A 184 -31.72 -47.23 -27.83
N ALA A 185 -30.96 -46.53 -28.68
CA ALA A 185 -30.62 -47.01 -30.02
C ALA A 185 -29.20 -46.58 -30.41
N SER A 186 -28.50 -47.56 -30.94
CA SER A 186 -27.09 -47.68 -31.31
C SER A 186 -26.61 -46.85 -32.51
N SER A 187 -25.27 -46.78 -32.62
CA SER A 187 -24.45 -46.49 -33.82
C SER A 187 -24.21 -44.99 -34.12
N LYS A 188 -23.01 -44.48 -34.46
CA LYS A 188 -21.95 -45.07 -35.28
C LYS A 188 -20.63 -44.30 -35.08
N LYS A 189 -19.53 -45.04 -34.91
CA LYS A 189 -18.13 -44.58 -35.00
C LYS A 189 -17.86 -43.95 -36.38
N LYS A 190 -17.13 -42.84 -36.46
CA LYS A 190 -16.00 -42.73 -37.43
C LYS A 190 -14.91 -41.75 -36.99
N LYS A 191 -13.71 -42.31 -36.88
CA LYS A 191 -12.41 -41.64 -36.72
C LYS A 191 -12.06 -40.81 -37.95
N GLY A 192 -11.38 -39.69 -37.76
CA GLY A 192 -10.60 -39.00 -38.79
C GLY A 192 -9.39 -38.32 -38.16
N ARG A 193 -8.21 -38.94 -38.29
CA ARG A 193 -6.90 -38.55 -37.76
C ARG A 193 -5.99 -38.26 -38.96
N GLY A 194 -5.23 -37.17 -38.95
CA GLY A 194 -4.15 -36.89 -39.93
C GLY A 194 -4.02 -35.39 -40.20
N LYS A 195 -3.04 -34.60 -39.73
CA LYS A 195 -1.56 -34.67 -39.59
C LYS A 195 -0.79 -34.11 -40.82
N LYS A 196 -0.15 -32.95 -40.58
CA LYS A 196 1.20 -32.48 -41.00
C LYS A 196 1.46 -31.76 -42.36
N LYS A 197 2.13 -30.60 -42.18
CA LYS A 197 3.36 -30.05 -42.84
C LYS A 197 3.31 -29.56 -44.31
N GLY A 198 3.82 -28.33 -44.51
CA GLY A 198 4.78 -28.05 -45.59
C GLY A 198 4.64 -26.72 -46.35
N ARG A 199 5.43 -25.72 -45.94
CA ARG A 199 6.26 -24.78 -46.73
C ARG A 199 5.92 -24.55 -48.23
N ARG A 200 5.69 -23.29 -48.59
CA ARG A 200 6.47 -22.54 -49.60
C ARG A 200 6.30 -21.05 -49.37
#